data_AF-Q8MJC4-F1
#
_entry.id   AF-Q8MJC4-F1
#
_cell.length_a   1.000
_cell.length_b   1.000
_cell.length_c   1.000
_cell.angle_alpha   90.00
_cell.angle_beta   90.00
_cell.angle_gamma   90.00
#
_symmetry.space_group_name_H-M   'P 1'
#
loop_
_entity.id
_entity.type
_entity.pdbx_description
1 polymer ?
#
loop_
_entity_poly.entity_id
_entity_poly.type
_entity_poly.pdbx_seq_one_letter_code
_entity_poly.pdbx_strand_id
1 'polypeptide(L)'
;LKAEWRERRKASRALRSARLGGDSSCRLQELSVDLRAEQSVLIPETYMANNCQGPCHWPQSDRSPNYNNHVVLLLKMQERGEPLGRSPCCVPTAYA
;
A
#
# COMPACT_ATOMS: atom_id res chain seq x y z
N LEU A 1 -5.88 33.84 3.79
CA LEU A 1 -6.30 33.84 2.36
C LEU A 1 -5.28 33.22 1.38
N LYS A 2 -4.24 33.91 0.88
CA LYS A 2 -3.33 33.31 -0.15
C LYS A 2 -2.56 32.06 0.31
N ALA A 3 -2.22 31.97 1.59
CA ALA A 3 -1.52 30.81 2.18
C ALA A 3 -2.43 29.57 2.24
N GLU A 4 -3.69 29.71 2.67
CA GLU A 4 -4.68 28.62 2.74
C GLU A 4 -4.99 28.03 1.36
N TRP A 5 -5.05 28.87 0.31
CA TRP A 5 -5.19 28.41 -1.07
C TRP A 5 -3.98 27.60 -1.56
N ARG A 6 -2.77 27.93 -1.11
CA ARG A 6 -1.56 27.16 -1.41
C ARG A 6 -1.55 25.83 -0.68
N GLU A 7 -1.96 25.80 0.59
CA GLU A 7 -2.08 24.56 1.36
C GLU A 7 -3.16 23.63 0.80
N ARG A 8 -4.33 24.16 0.40
CA ARG A 8 -5.33 23.35 -0.34
C ARG A 8 -4.79 22.80 -1.65
N ARG A 9 -4.03 23.57 -2.43
CA ARG A 9 -3.39 23.07 -3.66
C ARG A 9 -2.31 22.01 -3.39
N LYS A 10 -1.57 22.11 -2.27
CA LYS A 10 -0.60 21.09 -1.85
C LYS A 10 -1.33 19.81 -1.42
N ALA A 11 -2.37 19.90 -0.60
CA ALA A 11 -3.20 18.76 -0.20
C ALA A 11 -3.87 18.09 -1.43
N SER A 12 -4.44 18.87 -2.35
CA SER A 12 -4.98 18.33 -3.61
C SER A 12 -3.91 17.76 -4.54
N ARG A 13 -2.65 18.24 -4.48
CA ARG A 13 -1.54 17.65 -5.24
C ARG A 13 -1.09 16.33 -4.60
N ALA A 14 -0.96 16.27 -3.27
CA ALA A 14 -0.66 15.04 -2.52
C ALA A 14 -1.73 13.95 -2.78
N LEU A 15 -3.01 14.32 -2.76
CA LEU A 15 -4.12 13.42 -3.08
C LEU A 15 -4.10 12.96 -4.55
N ARG A 16 -3.64 13.82 -5.48
CA ARG A 16 -3.46 13.46 -6.89
C ARG A 16 -2.24 12.59 -7.14
N SER A 17 -1.11 12.83 -6.46
CA SER A 17 0.05 11.93 -6.52
C SER A 17 -0.24 10.57 -5.88
N ALA A 18 -1.10 10.51 -4.84
CA ALA A 18 -1.63 9.25 -4.31
C ALA A 18 -2.55 8.52 -5.32
N ARG A 19 -3.14 9.23 -6.28
CA ARG A 19 -3.94 8.66 -7.38
C ARG A 19 -3.15 8.39 -8.67
N LEU A 20 -2.05 9.09 -8.90
CA LEU A 20 -1.22 9.01 -10.12
C LEU A 20 0.02 8.12 -9.95
N GLY A 21 0.34 7.70 -8.73
CA GLY A 21 1.42 6.75 -8.41
C GLY A 21 1.07 5.27 -8.60
N GLY A 22 0.05 4.97 -9.40
CA GLY A 22 -0.29 3.62 -9.84
C GLY A 22 -1.75 3.27 -9.61
N ASP A 23 -2.51 3.24 -10.70
CA ASP A 23 -3.82 2.61 -10.86
C ASP A 23 -3.73 1.07 -10.73
N SER A 24 -2.93 0.59 -9.77
CA SER A 24 -2.63 -0.82 -9.58
C SER A 24 -3.09 -1.25 -8.19
N SER A 25 -3.98 -2.25 -8.15
CA SER A 25 -4.35 -2.98 -6.94
C SER A 25 -3.13 -3.41 -6.13
N CYS A 26 -3.31 -3.64 -4.82
CA CYS A 26 -2.30 -4.23 -3.94
C CYS A 26 -1.48 -5.33 -4.63
N ARG A 27 -0.16 -5.13 -4.74
CA ARG A 27 0.77 -6.05 -5.41
C ARG A 27 2.15 -6.02 -4.75
N LEU A 28 2.95 -7.05 -5.04
CA LEU A 28 4.38 -7.05 -4.71
C LEU A 28 5.09 -5.97 -5.53
N GLN A 29 5.95 -5.22 -4.87
CA GLN A 29 6.79 -4.18 -5.43
C GLN A 29 8.23 -4.41 -5.00
N GLU A 30 9.17 -4.06 -5.86
CA GLU A 30 10.59 -4.11 -5.51
C GLU A 30 10.92 -3.09 -4.42
N LEU A 31 11.71 -3.54 -3.44
CA LEU A 31 12.24 -2.72 -2.37
C LEU A 31 13.63 -3.23 -2.04
N SER A 32 14.64 -2.40 -2.30
CA SER A 32 16.01 -2.65 -1.88
C SER A 32 16.28 -1.95 -0.55
N VAL A 33 16.91 -2.67 0.37
CA VAL A 33 17.30 -2.19 1.70
C VAL A 33 18.82 -2.12 1.78
N ASP A 34 19.36 -0.98 2.21
CA ASP A 34 20.77 -0.83 2.54
C ASP A 34 21.02 -1.34 3.96
N LEU A 35 21.93 -2.29 4.11
CA LEU A 35 22.25 -2.98 5.35
C LEU A 35 23.57 -2.48 5.97
N ARG A 36 24.24 -1.49 5.37
CA ARG A 36 25.51 -0.98 5.90
C ARG A 36 25.37 -0.27 7.25
N ALA A 37 24.17 0.24 7.55
CA ALA A 37 23.86 0.82 8.85
C ALA A 37 23.62 -0.26 9.94
N GLU A 38 23.40 -1.51 9.52
CA GLU A 38 23.03 -2.62 10.39
C GLU A 38 24.29 -3.33 10.85
N GLN A 39 24.82 -2.89 12.00
CA GLN A 39 26.09 -3.31 12.58
C GLN A 39 26.21 -4.84 12.78
N SER A 40 25.09 -5.55 12.92
CA SER A 40 25.05 -7.01 13.06
C SER A 40 25.14 -7.77 11.74
N VAL A 41 25.03 -7.09 10.60
CA VAL A 41 25.01 -7.70 9.27
C VAL A 41 26.31 -7.36 8.54
N LEU A 42 27.21 -8.34 8.45
CA LEU A 42 28.49 -8.16 7.78
C LEU A 42 28.35 -8.13 6.25
N ILE A 43 27.52 -9.02 5.70
CA ILE A 43 27.18 -9.14 4.27
C ILE A 43 25.76 -9.71 4.13
N PRO A 44 25.02 -9.40 3.05
CA PRO A 44 25.35 -8.45 1.99
C PRO A 44 25.14 -6.98 2.42
N GLU A 45 25.74 -6.03 1.69
CA GLU A 45 25.50 -4.58 1.93
C GLU A 45 24.10 -4.13 1.53
N THR A 46 23.44 -4.86 0.63
CA THR A 46 22.09 -4.56 0.15
C THR A 46 21.26 -5.83 0.05
N TYR A 47 19.97 -5.72 0.32
CA TYR A 47 19.03 -6.84 0.25
C TYR A 47 17.74 -6.43 -0.46
N MET A 48 17.34 -7.23 -1.46
CA MET A 48 16.06 -7.06 -2.15
C MET A 48 14.93 -7.67 -1.30
N ALA A 49 14.41 -6.89 -0.35
CA ALA A 49 13.35 -7.31 0.54
C ALA A 49 12.00 -7.44 -0.17
N ASN A 50 11.76 -6.60 -1.19
CA ASN A 50 10.44 -6.36 -1.75
C ASN A 50 9.43 -5.84 -0.69
N ASN A 51 8.29 -5.32 -1.13
CA ASN A 51 7.20 -4.96 -0.24
C ASN A 51 5.85 -4.96 -0.96
N CYS A 52 4.76 -5.16 -0.22
CA CYS A 52 3.42 -5.05 -0.76
C CYS A 52 2.97 -3.58 -0.74
N GLN A 53 2.54 -3.06 -1.89
CA GLN A 53 2.06 -1.68 -2.00
C GLN A 53 0.82 -1.59 -2.90
N GLY A 54 0.03 -0.53 -2.67
CA GLY A 54 -1.19 -0.23 -3.41
C GLY A 54 -2.45 -0.35 -2.55
N PRO A 55 -3.57 0.21 -3.03
CA PRO A 55 -4.85 0.13 -2.33
C PRO A 55 -5.45 -1.28 -2.35
N CYS A 56 -6.20 -1.60 -1.30
CA CYS A 56 -7.13 -2.74 -1.29
C CYS A 56 -8.52 -2.22 -1.65
N HIS A 57 -9.01 -2.57 -2.84
CA HIS A 57 -10.34 -2.21 -3.31
C HIS A 57 -11.06 -3.44 -3.90
N TRP A 58 -12.36 -3.31 -4.10
CA TRP A 58 -13.15 -4.29 -4.81
C TRP A 58 -13.10 -4.00 -6.34
N PRO A 59 -13.13 -5.01 -7.22
CA PRO A 59 -12.89 -6.43 -6.94
C PRO A 59 -11.42 -6.67 -6.55
N GLN A 60 -11.21 -7.66 -5.68
CA GLN A 60 -9.85 -8.06 -5.30
C GLN A 60 -9.14 -8.72 -6.49
N SER A 61 -7.82 -8.51 -6.60
CA SER A 61 -7.01 -9.23 -7.59
C SER A 61 -7.04 -10.73 -7.33
N ASP A 62 -7.27 -11.50 -8.40
CA ASP A 62 -7.15 -12.96 -8.47
C ASP A 62 -5.72 -13.48 -8.28
N ARG A 63 -4.73 -12.58 -8.24
CA ARG A 63 -3.30 -12.91 -8.05
C ARG A 63 -2.95 -13.31 -6.63
N SER A 64 -3.87 -13.17 -5.67
CA SER A 64 -3.66 -13.61 -4.28
C SER A 64 -4.25 -15.00 -4.07
N PRO A 65 -3.42 -16.06 -4.01
CA PRO A 65 -3.93 -17.42 -3.78
C PRO A 65 -4.48 -17.62 -2.36
N ASN A 66 -4.13 -16.75 -1.42
CA ASN A 66 -4.47 -16.83 0.01
C ASN A 66 -5.51 -15.78 0.42
N TYR A 67 -6.53 -15.53 -0.40
CA TYR A 67 -7.58 -14.58 -0.03
C TYR A 67 -8.48 -15.13 1.09
N ASN A 68 -8.82 -14.30 2.07
CA ASN A 68 -9.69 -14.68 3.19
C ASN A 68 -11.09 -14.08 3.02
N ASN A 69 -12.15 -14.84 3.31
CA ASN A 69 -13.54 -14.37 3.20
C ASN A 69 -13.80 -13.05 3.97
N HIS A 70 -13.14 -12.85 5.10
CA HIS A 70 -13.26 -11.63 5.90
C HIS A 70 -12.85 -10.37 5.10
N VAL A 71 -11.76 -10.42 4.34
CA VAL A 71 -11.32 -9.25 3.55
C VAL A 71 -12.30 -8.95 2.42
N VAL A 72 -12.87 -9.99 1.80
CA VAL A 72 -13.89 -9.85 0.76
C VAL A 72 -15.14 -9.14 1.31
N LEU A 73 -15.58 -9.50 2.51
CA LEU A 73 -16.73 -8.86 3.16
C LEU A 73 -16.43 -7.39 3.48
N LEU A 74 -15.26 -7.08 4.04
CA LEU A 74 -14.85 -5.70 4.34
C LEU A 74 -14.75 -4.84 3.08
N LEU A 75 -14.17 -5.35 1.99
CA LEU A 75 -14.08 -4.62 0.72
C LEU A 75 -15.46 -4.32 0.13
N LYS A 76 -16.40 -5.28 0.23
CA LYS A 76 -17.79 -5.06 -0.19
C LYS A 76 -18.52 -4.05 0.69
N MET A 77 -18.25 -4.02 1.99
CA MET A 77 -18.77 -2.99 2.90
C MET A 77 -18.22 -1.61 2.53
N GLN A 78 -16.91 -1.51 2.27
CA GLN A 78 -16.26 -0.28 1.83
C GLN A 78 -16.87 0.27 0.53
N GLU A 79 -17.13 -0.59 -0.46
CA GLU A 79 -17.74 -0.20 -1.74
C GLU A 79 -19.17 0.33 -1.57
N ARG A 80 -19.89 -0.17 -0.55
CA ARG A 80 -21.21 0.35 -0.17
C ARG A 80 -21.16 1.65 0.64
N GLY A 81 -19.96 2.12 1.00
CA GLY A 81 -19.79 3.31 1.84
C GLY A 81 -20.06 3.06 3.32
N GLU A 82 -20.08 1.80 3.77
CA GLU A 82 -20.25 1.46 5.18
C GLU A 82 -19.04 1.93 5.99
N PRO A 83 -19.26 2.40 7.23
CA PRO A 83 -18.17 2.81 8.11
C PRO A 83 -17.35 1.58 8.54
N LEU A 84 -16.16 1.45 7.97
CA LEU A 84 -15.16 0.52 8.48
C LEU A 84 -14.40 1.19 9.61
N GLY A 85 -14.21 0.48 10.74
CA GLY A 85 -13.27 0.92 11.78
C GLY A 85 -11.84 1.04 11.23
N ARG A 86 -11.46 0.13 10.33
CA ARG A 86 -10.20 0.18 9.56
C ARG A 86 -10.38 -0.48 8.20
N SER A 87 -9.94 0.19 7.14
CA SER A 87 -9.87 -0.39 5.79
C SER A 87 -8.86 -1.55 5.72
N PRO A 88 -9.08 -2.55 4.85
CA PRO A 88 -8.08 -3.57 4.57
C PRO A 88 -6.72 -2.98 4.17
N CYS A 89 -5.62 -3.65 4.54
CA CYS A 89 -4.26 -3.19 4.26
C CYS A 89 -3.52 -4.15 3.35
N CYS A 90 -2.72 -3.58 2.44
CA CYS A 90 -1.83 -4.32 1.56
C CYS A 90 -0.58 -4.73 2.35
N VAL A 91 -0.40 -6.02 2.59
CA VAL A 91 0.66 -6.56 3.46
C VAL A 91 1.23 -7.87 2.90
N PRO A 92 2.49 -8.22 3.22
CA PRO A 92 3.03 -9.55 2.94
C PRO A 92 2.20 -10.63 3.65
N THR A 93 1.88 -11.71 2.94
CA THR A 93 1.14 -12.87 3.48
C THR A 93 1.95 -14.15 3.47
N ALA A 94 3.10 -14.15 2.81
CA ALA A 94 4.08 -15.22 2.77
C ALA A 94 5.46 -14.61 2.47
N TYR A 95 6.51 -15.31 2.91
CA TYR A 95 7.91 -14.98 2.65
C TYR A 95 8.59 -16.20 2.01
N ALA A 96 9.70 -15.96 1.30
CA ALA A 96 10.53 -17.00 0.69
C ALA A 96 11.66 -17.44 1.63
#